data_AF-A0A497WUG8-F1
#
_entry.id   AF-A0A497WUG8-F1
#
_cell.length_a   1.000
_cell.length_b   1.000
_cell.length_c   1.000
_cell.angle_alpha   90.00
_cell.angle_beta   90.00
_cell.angle_gamma   90.00
#
_symmetry.space_group_name_H-M   'P 1'
#
loop_
_entity.id
_entity.type
_entity.pdbx_description
1 polymer ?
#
loop_
_entity_poly.entity_id
_entity_poly.type
_entity_poly.pdbx_seq_one_letter_code
_entity_poly.pdbx_strand_id
1 'polypeptide(L)' 'MMKNDWIIDVLMDLKKFSARNKLNHLAEHLDDTILVATTELALPVETKRRLIGEYEQTGQYAGRAFTGDNA' A
#
# COMPACT_ATOMS: atom_id res chain seq x y z
N MET A 1 -18.30 -11.01 -7.21
CA MET A 1 -18.23 -9.59 -6.84
C MET A 1 -17.02 -9.43 -5.94
N MET A 2 -16.01 -8.70 -6.40
CA MET A 2 -14.75 -8.55 -5.68
C MET A 2 -15.03 -7.85 -4.34
N LYS A 3 -14.47 -8.41 -3.27
CA LYS A 3 -14.90 -8.14 -1.88
C LYS A 3 -14.72 -6.66 -1.46
N ASN A 4 -13.86 -5.93 -2.17
CA ASN A 4 -13.42 -4.59 -1.79
C ASN A 4 -13.66 -3.52 -2.86
N ASP A 5 -14.10 -3.85 -4.08
CA ASP A 5 -14.24 -2.85 -5.16
C ASP A 5 -15.25 -1.76 -4.82
N TRP A 6 -16.22 -2.06 -3.95
CA TRP A 6 -17.22 -1.12 -3.46
C TRP A 6 -16.60 0.14 -2.83
N ILE A 7 -15.37 0.05 -2.32
CA ILE A 7 -14.69 1.20 -1.71
C ILE A 7 -14.33 2.26 -2.74
N ILE A 8 -14.04 1.87 -3.98
CA ILE A 8 -13.70 2.81 -5.06
C ILE A 8 -14.92 3.67 -5.40
N ASP A 9 -16.10 3.04 -5.47
CA ASP A 9 -17.36 3.74 -5.68
C ASP A 9 -17.64 4.76 -4.55
N VAL A 10 -17.45 4.35 -3.29
CA VAL A 10 -17.62 5.25 -2.14
C VAL A 10 -16.63 6.41 -2.15
N LEU A 11 -15.36 6.15 -2.45
CA LEU A 11 -14.33 7.20 -2.54
C LEU A 11 -14.65 8.19 -3.67
N MET A 12 -15.13 7.71 -4.82
CA MET A 12 -15.58 8.57 -5.92
C MET A 12 -16.76 9.45 -5.50
N ASP A 13 -17.72 8.91 -4.76
CA ASP A 13 -18.86 9.68 -4.28
C ASP A 13 -18.47 10.72 -3.22
N LEU A 14 -17.54 10.38 -2.32
CA LEU A 14 -16.96 11.34 -1.38
C LEU A 14 -16.19 12.46 -2.09
N LYS A 15 -15.46 12.14 -3.17
CA LYS A 15 -14.76 13.15 -3.98
C LYS A 15 -15.76 14.12 -4.62
N LYS A 16 -16.83 13.59 -5.23
CA LYS A 16 -17.92 14.41 -5.81
C LYS A 16 -18.60 15.28 -4.74
N PHE A 17 -18.90 14.71 -3.57
CA PHE A 17 -19.45 15.45 -2.44
C PHE A 17 -18.52 16.59 -2.03
N SER A 18 -17.23 16.32 -1.88
CA SER A 18 -16.23 17.31 -1.46
C SER A 18 -16.11 18.45 -2.47
N ALA A 19 -16.06 18.14 -3.77
CA ALA A 19 -16.05 19.14 -4.84
C ALA A 19 -17.31 20.03 -4.82
N ARG A 20 -18.50 19.42 -4.65
CA ARG A 20 -19.78 20.16 -4.56
C ARG A 20 -19.83 21.10 -3.35
N ASN A 21 -19.18 20.72 -2.24
CA ASN A 21 -19.15 21.49 -1.01
C ASN A 21 -17.92 22.41 -0.90
N LYS A 22 -17.15 22.60 -1.98
CA LYS A 22 -15.94 23.45 -2.02
C LYS A 22 -14.84 23.02 -1.03
N LEU A 23 -14.82 21.74 -0.66
CA LEU A 23 -13.78 21.13 0.16
C LEU A 23 -12.60 20.68 -0.73
N ASN A 24 -11.94 21.64 -1.37
CA ASN A 24 -10.99 21.36 -2.46
C ASN A 24 -9.81 20.47 -2.03
N HIS A 25 -9.19 20.75 -0.88
CA HIS A 25 -8.10 19.92 -0.34
C HIS A 25 -8.54 18.49 -0.05
N LEU A 26 -9.78 18.30 0.42
CA LEU A 26 -10.31 16.95 0.64
C LEU A 26 -10.53 16.23 -0.68
N ALA A 27 -11.05 16.92 -1.70
CA ALA A 27 -11.25 16.34 -3.03
C ALA A 27 -9.91 15.94 -3.69
N GLU A 28 -8.85 16.72 -3.46
CA GLU A 28 -7.47 16.43 -3.90
C GLU A 28 -6.92 15.18 -3.20
N HIS A 29 -6.96 15.13 -1.87
CA HIS A 29 -6.51 13.95 -1.11
C HIS A 29 -7.31 12.68 -1.46
N LEU A 30 -8.61 12.82 -1.74
CA LEU A 30 -9.44 11.70 -2.18
C LEU A 30 -9.02 11.20 -3.56
N ASP A 31 -8.48 12.05 -4.44
CA ASP A 31 -7.96 11.62 -5.75
C ASP A 31 -6.73 10.71 -5.58
N ASP A 32 -5.77 11.13 -4.74
CA ASP A 32 -4.61 10.31 -4.40
C ASP A 32 -5.01 8.99 -3.73
N THR A 33 -6.00 9.04 -2.83
CA THR A 33 -6.53 7.86 -2.15
C THR A 33 -7.16 6.88 -3.15
N ILE A 34 -7.92 7.38 -4.13
CA ILE A 34 -8.51 6.55 -5.19
C ILE A 34 -7.41 5.89 -6.03
N LEU A 35 -6.35 6.62 -6.37
CA LEU A 35 -5.21 6.08 -7.13
C LEU A 35 -4.53 4.93 -6.38
N VAL A 36 -4.20 5.13 -5.10
CA VAL A 36 -3.57 4.09 -4.26
C VAL A 36 -4.51 2.89 -4.09
N ALA A 37 -5.78 3.12 -3.76
CA ALA A 37 -6.75 2.05 -3.58
C ALA A 37 -6.96 1.24 -4.86
N THR A 38 -7.09 1.89 -6.02
CA THR A 38 -7.25 1.20 -7.31
C THR A 38 -6.03 0.36 -7.63
N THR A 39 -4.83 0.91 -7.39
CA THR A 39 -3.57 0.20 -7.59
C THR A 39 -3.49 -1.04 -6.69
N GLU A 40 -3.75 -0.89 -5.39
CA GLU A 40 -3.66 -1.99 -4.44
C GLU A 40 -4.72 -3.07 -4.62
N LEU A 41 -5.92 -2.70 -5.08
CA LEU A 41 -7.02 -3.64 -5.31
C LEU A 41 -6.87 -4.39 -6.64
N ALA A 42 -6.22 -3.80 -7.64
CA ALA A 42 -5.87 -4.47 -8.88
C ALA A 42 -4.73 -5.49 -8.72
N LEU A 43 -3.91 -5.35 -7.66
CA LEU A 43 -2.79 -6.25 -7.41
C LEU A 43 -3.25 -7.60 -6.83
N PRO A 44 -2.72 -8.74 -7.34
CA PRO A 44 -2.88 -10.03 -6.70
C PRO A 44 -2.33 -10.03 -5.27
N VAL A 45 -2.97 -10.79 -4.38
CA VAL A 45 -2.57 -10.91 -2.96
C VAL A 45 -1.10 -11.33 -2.80
N GLU A 46 -0.60 -12.17 -3.71
CA GLU A 46 0.79 -12.62 -3.75
C GLU A 46 1.77 -11.48 -4.07
N THR A 47 1.41 -10.62 -5.02
CA THR A 47 2.19 -9.42 -5.38
C THR A 47 2.16 -8.40 -4.24
N LYS A 48 1.00 -8.22 -3.58
CA LYS A 48 0.87 -7.34 -2.41
C LYS A 48 1.78 -7.77 -1.25
N ARG A 49 1.86 -9.09 -0.96
CA ARG A 49 2.77 -9.62 0.08
C ARG A 49 4.25 -9.43 -0.26
N ARG A 50 4.64 -9.47 -1.54
CA ARG A 50 6.04 -9.26 -1.94
C ARG A 50 6.45 -7.80 -1.75
N LEU A 51 5.61 -6.85 -2.16
CA LEU A 51 5.86 -5.41 -1.99
C LEU A 51 5.91 -4.99 -0.51
N ILE A 52 5.11 -5.63 0.34
CA ILE A 52 5.11 -5.42 1.80
C ILE A 52 6.22 -6.26 2.48
N GLY A 53 6.72 -7.33 1.88
CA GLY A 53 7.75 -8.20 2.49
C GLY A 53 9.19 -7.66 2.42
N GLU A 54 9.46 -6.66 1.57
CA GLU A 54 10.82 -6.16 1.33
C GLU A 54 11.35 -5.21 2.43
N TYR A 55 10.50 -4.77 3.38
CA TYR A 55 10.97 -3.98 4.54
C TYR A 55 11.43 -4.82 5.75
N GLU A 56 11.30 -6.15 5.73
CA GLU A 56 11.74 -7.02 6.84
C GLU A 56 13.07 -7.77 6.60
N GLN A 57 13.75 -7.60 5.45
CA GLN A 57 14.96 -8.36 5.11
C GLN A 57 16.29 -7.59 5.12
N THR A 58 16.37 -6.48 5.84
CA THR A 58 17.65 -5.86 6.23
C THR A 58 17.96 -6.14 7.70
N GLY A 59 18.29 -7.39 8.00
CA GLY A 59 18.72 -7.80 9.33
C GLY A 59 19.45 -9.16 9.44
N GLN A 60 19.68 -9.87 8.32
CA GLN A 60 20.32 -11.19 8.34
C GLN A 60 21.63 -11.22 7.54
N TYR A 61 22.50 -10.25 7.81
CA TYR A 61 23.93 -10.29 7.51
C TYR A 61 24.58 -9.50 8.65
N ALA A 62 25.25 -10.05 9.65
CA ALA A 62 26.38 -10.96 9.55
C ALA A 62 26.53 -11.82 10.82
N GLY A 63 25.96 -13.02 10.81
CA GLY A 63 26.51 -14.14 11.58
C GLY A 63 27.73 -14.69 10.86
N ARG A 64 28.88 -13.99 10.89
CA ARG A 64 30.15 -14.60 10.48
C ARG A 64 30.82 -15.12 11.75
N ALA A 65 30.61 -16.41 11.98
CA ALA A 65 31.29 -17.19 12.99
C ALA A 65 32.80 -16.90 12.96
N PHE A 66 33.35 -16.40 14.08
CA PHE A 66 34.75 -16.56 14.38
C PHE A 66 34.99 -18.04 14.71
N THR A 67 35.19 -18.84 13.67
CA THR A 67 35.93 -20.10 13.76
C THR A 67 37.40 -19.73 13.65
N GLY A 68 37.99 -19.34 14.78
CA GLY A 68 39.43 -19.27 14.94
C GLY A 68 39.90 -20.59 15.55
N ASP A 69 40.31 -21.51 14.69
CA ASP A 69 41.02 -22.72 15.08
C ASP A 69 42.39 -22.40 15.69
N ASN A 70 42.79 -23.27 16.61
CA ASN A 70 44.05 -23.29 17.33
C ASN A 70 45.29 -23.42 16.42
N ALA A 71 46.37 -22.72 16.78
CA ALA A 71 47.75 -23.18 16.67
C ALA A 71 48.61 -22.49 17.75
#